data_AF-A0AA41VCN8-F1
#
_entry.id   AF-A0AA41VCN8-F1
#
_cell.length_a   1.000
_cell.length_b   1.000
_cell.length_c   1.000
_cell.angle_alpha   90.00
_cell.angle_beta   90.00
_cell.angle_gamma   90.00
#
_symmetry.space_group_name_H-M   'P 1'
#
loop_
_entity.id
_entity.type
_entity.pdbx_description
1 polymer ?
#
loop_
_entity_poly.entity_id
_entity_poly.type
_entity_poly.pdbx_seq_one_letter_code
_entity_poly.pdbx_strand_id
1 'polypeptide(L)' 'MCLNLCVLTPNQVVWDSEVKEIILSTNSGQIGILPNHASIATSVDMGILRL' A
#
# COMPACT_ATOMS: atom_id res chain seq x y z
N MET A 1 6.08 -0.77 -16.02
CA MET A 1 5.68 -1.81 -15.06
C MET A 1 5.08 -1.09 -13.86
N CYS A 2 3.86 -1.46 -13.49
CA CYS A 2 3.07 -0.79 -12.46
C CYS A 2 2.72 -1.77 -11.34
N LEU A 3 2.42 -1.24 -10.15
CA LEU A 3 1.82 -1.96 -9.04
C LEU A 3 0.31 -1.74 -9.09
N ASN A 4 -0.48 -2.81 -9.08
CA ASN A 4 -1.92 -2.69 -8.93
C ASN A 4 -2.23 -2.54 -7.43
N LEU A 5 -2.81 -1.40 -7.06
CA LEU A 5 -3.14 -1.09 -5.68
C LEU A 5 -4.66 -1.09 -5.49
N CYS A 6 -5.12 -1.91 -4.55
CA CYS A 6 -6.49 -1.88 -4.05
C CYS A 6 -6.49 -1.51 -2.55
N VAL A 7 -7.22 -0.47 -2.17
CA VAL A 7 -7.46 -0.10 -0.77
C VAL A 7 -8.91 -0.37 -0.43
N LEU A 8 -9.12 -1.17 0.61
CA LEU A 8 -10.43 -1.66 1.02
C LEU A 8 -10.78 -1.13 2.40
N THR A 9 -12.04 -0.73 2.55
CA THR A 9 -12.68 -0.57 3.86
C THR A 9 -13.69 -1.72 4.04
N PRO A 10 -14.19 -1.98 5.26
CA PRO A 10 -15.17 -3.05 5.47
C PRO A 10 -16.42 -2.97 4.58
N ASN A 11 -16.79 -1.76 4.15
CA ASN A 11 -18.03 -1.53 3.39
C ASN A 11 -17.81 -1.40 1.89
N GLN A 12 -16.62 -1.00 1.43
CA GLN A 12 -16.37 -0.70 0.02
C GLN A 12 -14.88 -0.65 -0.34
N VAL A 13 -14.61 -0.77 -1.63
CA VAL A 13 -13.33 -0.41 -2.26
C VAL A 13 -13.24 1.11 -2.31
N VAL A 14 -12.17 1.69 -1.77
CA VAL A 14 -11.94 3.15 -1.78
C VAL A 14 -10.88 3.57 -2.80
N TRP A 15 -10.05 2.63 -3.24
CA TRP A 15 -9.07 2.85 -4.30
C TRP A 15 -8.83 1.55 -5.05
N ASP A 16 -8.78 1.63 -6.38
CA ASP A 16 -8.42 0.52 -7.27
C ASP A 16 -7.79 1.10 -8.55
N SER A 17 -6.46 1.16 -8.59
CA SER A 17 -5.74 1.73 -9.72
C SER A 17 -4.27 1.31 -9.78
N GLU A 18 -3.62 1.59 -10.90
CA GLU A 18 -2.19 1.38 -11.08
C GLU A 18 -1.37 2.53 -10.49
N VAL A 19 -0.31 2.20 -9.74
CA VAL A 19 0.63 3.16 -9.15
C VAL A 19 2.08 2.74 -9.42
N LYS A 20 3.01 3.69 -9.29
CA LYS A 20 4.46 3.43 -9.52
C LYS A 20 5.21 3.10 -8.25
N GLU A 21 4.73 3.59 -7.12
CA GLU A 21 5.33 3.42 -5.81
C GLU A 21 4.22 3.60 -4.77
N ILE A 22 4.37 3.00 -3.60
CA ILE A 22 3.61 3.41 -2.43
C ILE A 22 4.53 3.55 -1.22
N ILE A 23 4.22 4.50 -0.34
CA ILE A 23 4.86 4.63 0.97
C ILE A 23 3.78 4.55 2.03
N LEU A 24 3.88 3.55 2.90
CA LEU A 24 2.92 3.28 3.96
C LEU A 24 3.59 3.24 5.33
N SER A 25 2.84 3.62 6.37
CA SER A 25 3.31 3.62 7.75
C SER A 25 2.97 2.28 8.41
N THR A 26 3.95 1.66 9.05
CA THR A 26 3.81 0.45 9.87
C THR A 26 4.22 0.77 11.30
N ASN A 27 3.98 -0.18 12.21
CA ASN A 27 4.40 -0.08 13.61
C ASN A 27 5.92 -0.03 13.81
N SER A 28 6.72 -0.34 12.78
CA SER A 28 8.19 -0.37 12.81
C SER A 28 8.83 0.76 12.01
N GLY A 29 8.04 1.64 11.38
CA GLY A 29 8.53 2.75 10.56
C GLY A 29 7.75 2.92 9.26
N GLN A 30 8.39 3.45 8.23
CA GLN A 30 7.80 3.57 6.90
C GLN A 30 8.34 2.48 5.98
N ILE A 31 7.49 1.96 5.11
CA ILE A 31 7.85 1.00 4.07
C ILE A 31 7.51 1.61 2.72
N GLY A 32 8.50 1.65 1.83
CA GLY A 32 8.33 1.94 0.41
C GLY A 32 8.19 0.64 -0.39
N ILE A 33 7.21 0.57 -1.30
CA ILE A 33 6.97 -0.61 -2.15
C ILE A 33 6.99 -0.17 -3.61
N LEU A 34 7.80 -0.89 -4.40
CA LEU A 34 7.98 -0.70 -5.84
C LEU A 34 7.42 -1.91 -6.62
N PRO A 35 7.23 -1.80 -7.95
CA PRO A 35 6.82 -2.92 -8.77
C PRO A 35 7.79 -4.11 -8.66
N ASN A 36 7.27 -5.34 -8.67
CA ASN A 36 8.03 -6.59 -8.48
C ASN A 36 8.63 -6.78 -7.07
N HIS A 37 8.10 -6.10 -6.05
CA HIS A 37 8.44 -6.38 -4.66
C HIS A 37 8.05 -7.82 -4.27
N ALA A 38 8.84 -8.47 -3.41
CA ALA A 38 8.52 -9.79 -2.89
C ALA A 38 7.22 -9.75 -2.04
N SER A 39 6.44 -10.83 -2.07
CA SER A 39 5.19 -10.90 -1.30
C SER A 39 5.46 -10.77 0.21
N ILE A 40 4.70 -9.90 0.87
CA ILE A 40 4.78 -9.66 2.32
C ILE A 40 3.37 -9.44 2.88
N ALA A 41 3.13 -9.93 4.09
CA ALA A 41 1.95 -9.58 4.89
C ALA A 41 2.43 -8.83 6.14
N THR A 42 1.95 -7.60 6.34
CA THR A 42 2.32 -6.74 7.47
C THR A 42 1.11 -5.98 7.98
N SER A 43 1.10 -5.64 9.26
CA SER A 43 0.16 -4.67 9.81
C SER A 43 0.54 -3.26 9.35
N VAL A 44 -0.48 -2.47 9.01
CA VAL A 44 -0.36 -1.03 8.70
C VAL A 44 -0.79 -0.25 9.94
N ASP A 45 -0.07 0.83 10.25
CA ASP A 45 -0.41 1.71 11.37
C ASP A 45 -1.30 2.87 10.89
N MET A 46 -1.94 3.58 11.82
CA MET A 46 -2.68 4.80 11.51
C MET A 46 -1.72 5.85 10.95
N GLY A 47 -1.99 6.33 9.73
CA GLY A 47 -1.13 7.28 9.07
C GLY A 47 -1.56 7.62 7.66
N ILE A 48 -0.64 8.19 6.89
CA ILE A 48 -0.87 8.64 5.52
C ILE A 48 -0.24 7.61 4.57
N LEU A 49 -1.03 7.17 3.60
CA LEU A 49 -0.55 6.44 2.43
C LEU A 49 -0.15 7.44 1.34
N ARG A 50 1.06 7.33 0.80
CA ARG A 50 1.53 8.11 -0.35
C ARG A 50 1.62 7.20 -1.57
N LEU A 51 1.21 7.69 -2.73
CA LEU A 51 1.10 6.99 -4.02
C LEU A 51 1.98 7.65 -5.09
#